data_AF-A0AAE0YEL8-F1
#
_entry.id   AF-A0AAE0YEL8-F1
#
_cell.length_a   1.000
_cell.length_b   1.000
_cell.length_c   1.000
_cell.angle_alpha   90.00
_cell.angle_beta   90.00
_cell.angle_gamma   90.00
#
_symmetry.space_group_name_H-M   'P 1'
#
loop_
_entity.id
_entity.type
_entity.pdbx_description
1 polymer ?
#
loop_
_entity_poly.entity_id
_entity_poly.type
_entity_poly.pdbx_seq_one_letter_code
_entity_poly.pdbx_strand_id
1 'polypeptide(L)'
;MDAQVLTNAERQARFQAKRNADAERKAAYLQKEKQRYKASFTINCFGSVSSEIVCSAKESRRKCSSERTACRTPSSTSASQTRVKTLEKRAERSAKKPPTTPRLKTKALLQAENLKVTKASKVRKTLEFHHALVNEIQSSETADGSKHKFLSTLLAGEVLRNYRLLSRLRREANVRGQRKRSYRRRGTVSTRLANAVHEFYLKESVSKICPGKKDTITRYKEKQRRVLTDTLSNLHRKFLSGHRYVSFTTFWRLKPFWVLPPRDSDRQTCLCKVCENFKLLSKVLHKDGFLRLRIVHELAVNASYYLDNNYLSRSFTGKKNCLQSIASFSDHYLPDVHDLSKMTVLKALYEKELKDKCKPRSYMGMWQMFGLASVLQMRICSVYPKVSAYSELRTQLHRVIESRHKKTDDVATILWTSTRMSIKSLSWVPNHFVPLLAFNKA
;
A
#
# COMPACT_ATOMS: atom_id res chain seq x y z
N MET A 1 4.29 -28.15 -40.99
CA MET A 1 5.46 -27.88 -40.12
C MET A 1 4.98 -27.08 -38.93
N ASP A 2 4.74 -27.76 -37.81
CA ASP A 2 4.14 -27.15 -36.63
C ASP A 2 5.16 -26.29 -35.87
N ALA A 3 4.89 -24.99 -35.79
CA ALA A 3 5.70 -24.06 -35.02
C ALA A 3 5.46 -24.30 -33.52
N GLN A 4 6.39 -25.02 -32.87
CA GLN A 4 6.38 -25.23 -31.43
C GLN A 4 6.36 -23.90 -30.67
N VAL A 5 5.31 -23.68 -29.87
CA VAL A 5 5.11 -22.47 -29.07
C VAL A 5 6.11 -22.48 -27.90
N LEU A 6 7.21 -21.75 -28.07
CA LEU A 6 8.24 -21.60 -27.03
C LEU A 6 7.69 -20.88 -25.80
N THR A 7 8.09 -21.38 -24.63
CA THR A 7 7.76 -20.78 -23.33
C THR A 7 8.47 -19.44 -23.13
N ASN A 8 7.94 -18.58 -22.26
CA ASN A 8 8.53 -17.26 -21.98
C ASN A 8 9.98 -17.34 -21.47
N ALA A 9 10.32 -18.40 -20.72
CA ALA A 9 11.68 -18.63 -20.24
C ALA A 9 12.65 -18.94 -21.40
N GLU A 10 12.22 -19.76 -22.36
CA GLU A 10 13.01 -20.10 -23.55
C GLU A 10 13.18 -18.91 -24.49
N ARG A 11 12.14 -18.08 -24.65
CA ARG A 11 12.23 -16.81 -25.40
C ARG A 11 13.26 -15.88 -24.77
N GLN A 12 13.28 -15.79 -23.45
CA GLN A 12 14.20 -14.94 -22.71
C GLN A 12 15.64 -15.48 -22.74
N ALA A 13 15.83 -16.80 -22.71
CA ALA A 13 17.13 -17.44 -22.87
C ALA A 13 17.70 -17.25 -24.29
N ARG A 14 16.88 -17.43 -25.34
CA ARG A 14 17.29 -17.17 -26.74
C ARG A 14 17.62 -15.70 -26.98
N PHE A 15 16.89 -14.78 -26.36
CA PHE A 15 17.19 -13.35 -26.42
C PHE A 15 18.53 -13.02 -25.76
N GLN A 16 18.83 -13.61 -24.59
CA GLN A 16 20.11 -13.44 -23.92
C GLN A 16 21.27 -14.05 -24.71
N ALA A 17 21.07 -15.22 -25.34
CA ALA A 17 22.07 -15.86 -26.20
C ALA A 17 22.38 -15.01 -27.44
N LYS A 18 21.36 -14.52 -28.16
CA LYS A 18 21.53 -13.61 -29.31
C LYS A 18 22.21 -12.30 -28.92
N ARG A 19 21.91 -11.76 -27.73
CA ARG A 19 22.53 -10.53 -27.21
C ARG A 19 24.00 -10.74 -26.84
N ASN A 20 24.36 -11.91 -26.32
CA ASN A 20 25.73 -12.20 -25.89
C ASN A 20 26.64 -12.64 -27.04
N ALA A 21 26.07 -13.07 -28.17
CA ALA A 21 26.82 -13.46 -29.37
C ALA A 21 27.41 -12.27 -30.14
N ASP A 22 26.82 -11.09 -30.01
CA ASP A 22 27.26 -9.86 -30.67
C ASP A 22 27.81 -8.88 -29.61
N ALA A 23 29.14 -8.67 -29.65
CA ALA A 23 29.86 -7.89 -28.66
C ALA A 23 29.46 -6.41 -28.68
N GLU A 24 29.15 -5.87 -29.86
CA GLU A 24 28.76 -4.47 -30.05
C GLU A 24 27.34 -4.24 -29.52
N ARG A 25 26.44 -5.17 -29.80
CA ARG A 25 25.06 -5.15 -29.29
C ARG A 25 24.99 -5.35 -27.78
N LYS A 26 25.91 -6.13 -27.22
CA LYS A 26 26.09 -6.27 -25.76
C LYS A 26 26.60 -4.97 -25.13
N ALA A 27 27.58 -4.31 -25.75
CA ALA A 27 28.11 -3.03 -25.27
C ALA A 27 27.04 -1.93 -25.30
N ALA A 28 26.28 -1.81 -26.39
CA ALA A 28 25.18 -0.87 -26.54
C ALA A 28 24.07 -1.11 -25.50
N TYR A 29 23.72 -2.37 -25.22
CA TYR A 29 22.77 -2.72 -24.16
C TYR A 29 23.27 -2.29 -22.77
N LEU A 30 24.53 -2.58 -22.44
CA LEU A 30 25.12 -2.21 -21.15
C LEU A 30 25.24 -0.69 -20.99
N GLN A 31 25.52 0.05 -22.06
CA GLN A 31 25.54 1.51 -22.06
C GLN A 31 24.14 2.10 -21.82
N LYS A 32 23.11 1.53 -22.47
CA LYS A 32 21.70 1.88 -22.25
C LYS A 32 21.24 1.56 -20.83
N GLU A 33 21.73 0.47 -20.24
CA GLU A 33 21.43 0.10 -18.86
C GLU A 33 22.14 1.00 -17.84
N LYS A 34 23.41 1.37 -18.10
CA LYS A 34 24.14 2.39 -17.33
C LYS A 34 23.44 3.75 -17.37
N GLN A 35 22.93 4.16 -18.54
CA GLN A 35 22.15 5.39 -18.69
C GLN A 35 20.83 5.33 -17.90
N ARG A 36 20.12 4.19 -17.93
CA ARG A 36 18.91 3.97 -17.10
C ARG A 36 19.21 4.02 -15.61
N TYR A 37 20.32 3.46 -15.18
CA TYR A 37 20.73 3.46 -13.78
C TYR A 37 21.15 4.86 -13.32
N LYS A 38 21.86 5.62 -14.18
CA LYS A 38 22.15 7.04 -13.93
C LYS A 38 20.87 7.86 -13.84
N ALA A 39 19.91 7.67 -14.75
CA ALA A 39 18.61 8.34 -14.72
C ALA A 39 17.79 8.00 -13.47
N SER A 40 17.80 6.74 -13.00
CA SER A 40 17.12 6.37 -11.76
C SER A 40 17.82 6.93 -10.51
N PHE A 41 19.13 7.15 -10.58
CA PHE A 41 19.90 7.81 -9.52
C PHE A 41 19.59 9.31 -9.44
N THR A 42 19.47 10.01 -10.57
CA THR A 42 19.08 11.44 -10.58
C THR A 42 17.65 11.67 -10.11
N ILE A 43 16.72 10.75 -10.43
CA ILE A 43 15.32 10.83 -9.98
C ILE A 43 15.18 10.73 -8.44
N ASN A 44 16.12 10.07 -7.76
CA ASN A 44 16.11 9.98 -6.29
C ASN A 44 16.78 11.18 -5.58
N CYS A 45 17.50 12.04 -6.31
CA CYS A 45 18.21 13.20 -5.75
C CYS A 45 17.51 14.55 -5.99
N PHE A 46 16.51 14.63 -6.88
CA PHE A 46 15.72 15.85 -7.11
C PHE A 46 14.25 15.63 -6.78
N GLY A 47 13.88 15.92 -5.53
CA GLY A 47 12.49 16.12 -5.15
C GLY A 47 12.04 17.55 -5.45
N SER A 48 11.68 17.85 -6.71
CA SER A 48 10.81 19.00 -7.04
C SER A 48 10.30 18.97 -8.50
N VAL A 49 8.97 18.81 -8.61
CA VAL A 49 8.03 19.39 -9.60
C VAL A 49 7.97 18.87 -11.07
N SER A 50 6.71 18.61 -11.49
CA SER A 50 6.08 18.48 -12.83
C SER A 50 6.47 17.28 -13.74
N SER A 51 5.63 16.23 -13.83
CA SER A 51 4.53 15.97 -14.82
C SER A 51 5.03 15.17 -16.04
N GLU A 52 4.44 14.09 -16.56
CA GLU A 52 3.22 13.33 -16.28
C GLU A 52 3.30 11.97 -17.05
N ILE A 53 2.69 10.92 -16.48
CA ILE A 53 1.98 9.80 -17.14
C ILE A 53 2.78 8.81 -18.01
N VAL A 54 3.01 7.58 -17.49
CA VAL A 54 2.49 6.28 -17.99
C VAL A 54 2.64 5.21 -16.88
N CYS A 55 1.67 4.29 -16.77
CA CYS A 55 1.70 2.97 -16.08
C CYS A 55 1.34 2.88 -14.57
N SER A 56 0.05 2.97 -14.24
CA SER A 56 -0.48 2.55 -12.92
C SER A 56 -1.32 1.27 -13.02
N ALA A 57 -0.67 0.13 -12.75
CA ALA A 57 -1.33 -1.13 -12.32
C ALA A 57 -0.35 -2.07 -11.59
N LYS A 58 0.97 -1.94 -11.79
CA LYS A 58 2.00 -2.76 -11.11
C LYS A 58 2.58 -2.13 -9.85
N GLU A 59 2.29 -0.86 -9.58
CA GLU A 59 2.94 -0.09 -8.52
C GLU A 59 2.25 -0.22 -7.15
N SER A 60 0.94 -0.50 -7.13
CA SER A 60 0.18 -0.72 -5.90
C SER A 60 0.60 -2.00 -5.14
N ARG A 61 1.16 -3.00 -5.84
CA ARG A 61 1.77 -4.18 -5.18
C ARG A 61 3.16 -3.88 -4.61
N ARG A 62 3.89 -2.88 -5.12
CA ARG A 62 5.23 -2.53 -4.64
C ARG A 62 5.18 -1.57 -3.45
N LYS A 63 4.22 -0.65 -3.41
CA LYS A 63 4.07 0.32 -2.29
C LYS A 63 3.65 -0.35 -0.97
N CYS A 64 2.84 -1.40 -1.02
CA CYS A 64 2.48 -2.19 0.17
C CYS A 64 3.63 -3.08 0.69
N SER A 65 4.66 -3.32 -0.14
CA SER A 65 5.88 -4.01 0.27
C SER A 65 6.93 -3.05 0.86
N SER A 66 6.99 -1.79 0.42
CA SER A 66 7.97 -0.82 0.92
C SER A 66 7.59 -0.27 2.31
N GLU A 67 6.31 -0.15 2.61
CA GLU A 67 5.84 0.34 3.92
C GLU A 67 6.00 -0.69 5.05
N ARG A 68 6.14 -1.98 4.76
CA ARG A 68 6.51 -3.00 5.77
C ARG A 68 7.99 -2.96 6.17
N THR A 69 8.84 -2.32 5.37
CA THR A 69 10.30 -2.25 5.61
C THR A 69 10.71 -0.99 6.36
N ALA A 70 9.83 0.01 6.48
CA ALA A 70 10.14 1.30 7.10
C ALA A 70 10.17 1.30 8.65
N CYS A 71 9.64 0.26 9.31
CA CYS A 71 9.67 0.15 10.79
C CYS A 71 10.78 -0.77 11.33
N ARG A 72 11.81 -1.10 10.54
CA ARG A 72 13.03 -1.74 11.05
C ARG A 72 14.26 -1.12 10.40
N THR A 73 14.73 -0.03 10.98
CA THR A 73 16.08 0.48 10.77
C THR A 73 17.01 -0.01 11.89
N PRO A 74 17.70 -1.16 11.74
CA PRO A 74 19.09 -1.21 12.15
C PRO A 74 19.92 -0.57 11.03
N SER A 75 20.91 0.23 11.41
CA SER A 75 21.88 0.90 10.53
C SER A 75 22.27 0.05 9.30
N SER A 76 22.03 0.61 8.11
CA SER A 76 22.28 -0.01 6.78
C SER A 76 23.73 -0.47 6.57
N THR A 77 24.67 0.02 7.37
CA THR A 77 26.08 -0.36 7.39
C THR A 77 26.29 -1.78 7.96
N SER A 78 25.54 -2.18 8.99
CA SER A 78 25.75 -3.45 9.71
C SER A 78 25.31 -4.68 8.90
N ALA A 79 24.16 -4.59 8.20
CA ALA A 79 23.65 -5.67 7.36
C ALA A 79 24.51 -5.89 6.10
N SER A 80 25.06 -4.82 5.55
CA SER A 80 25.96 -4.86 4.38
C SER A 80 27.30 -5.49 4.76
N GLN A 81 27.89 -5.09 5.89
CA GLN A 81 29.12 -5.69 6.42
C GLN A 81 28.94 -7.18 6.76
N THR A 82 27.79 -7.58 7.31
CA THR A 82 27.49 -8.99 7.60
C THR A 82 27.41 -9.83 6.31
N ARG A 83 26.86 -9.24 5.24
CA ARG A 83 26.73 -9.91 3.94
C ARG A 83 28.08 -10.08 3.24
N VAL A 84 28.95 -9.07 3.29
CA VAL A 84 30.33 -9.15 2.78
C VAL A 84 31.12 -10.24 3.53
N LYS A 85 31.12 -10.22 4.87
CA LYS A 85 31.77 -11.27 5.68
C LYS A 85 31.25 -12.68 5.40
N THR A 86 29.98 -12.81 5.04
CA THR A 86 29.38 -14.11 4.68
C THR A 86 29.86 -14.58 3.32
N LEU A 87 30.03 -13.67 2.35
CA LEU A 87 30.53 -13.98 1.01
C LEU A 87 32.03 -14.31 1.02
N GLU A 88 32.83 -13.58 1.79
CA GLU A 88 34.26 -13.85 2.00
C GLU A 88 34.47 -15.25 2.60
N LYS A 89 33.77 -15.57 3.70
CA LYS A 89 33.80 -16.92 4.29
C LYS A 89 33.32 -18.01 3.33
N ARG A 90 32.45 -17.67 2.36
CA ARG A 90 31.97 -18.62 1.36
C ARG A 90 33.02 -18.85 0.26
N ALA A 91 33.70 -17.79 -0.16
CA ALA A 91 34.83 -17.85 -1.10
C ALA A 91 36.02 -18.62 -0.50
N GLU A 92 36.37 -18.36 0.76
CA GLU A 92 37.39 -19.11 1.51
C GLU A 92 37.06 -20.60 1.63
N ARG A 93 35.79 -20.93 1.88
CA ARG A 93 35.31 -22.33 1.95
C ARG A 93 35.34 -23.03 0.59
N SER A 94 35.14 -22.30 -0.51
CA SER A 94 35.25 -22.87 -1.87
C SER A 94 36.69 -23.01 -2.36
N ALA A 95 37.62 -22.19 -1.85
CA ALA A 95 39.04 -22.26 -2.20
C ALA A 95 39.77 -23.45 -1.52
N LYS A 96 39.30 -23.90 -0.35
CA LYS A 96 39.84 -25.10 0.33
C LYS A 96 39.16 -26.37 -0.18
N LYS A 97 39.93 -27.38 -0.62
CA LYS A 97 39.39 -28.74 -0.88
C LYS A 97 38.67 -29.22 0.40
N PRO A 98 37.41 -29.70 0.32
CA PRO A 98 36.69 -30.08 1.52
C PRO A 98 37.41 -31.24 2.22
N PRO A 99 37.68 -31.17 3.54
CA PRO A 99 38.21 -32.31 4.27
C PRO A 99 37.25 -33.50 4.09
N THR A 100 37.78 -34.73 4.02
CA THR A 100 37.00 -35.95 3.79
C THR A 100 36.10 -36.26 4.99
N THR A 101 34.96 -35.54 5.06
CA THR A 101 33.99 -35.72 6.16
C THR A 101 33.38 -37.12 6.11
N PRO A 102 32.99 -37.70 7.26
CA PRO A 102 32.28 -38.99 7.32
C PRO A 102 31.10 -39.09 6.34
N ARG A 103 30.38 -37.98 6.13
CA ARG A 103 29.25 -37.91 5.20
C ARG A 103 29.67 -37.94 3.72
N LEU A 104 30.79 -37.30 3.38
CA LEU A 104 31.35 -37.34 2.02
C LEU A 104 31.96 -38.72 1.73
N LYS A 105 32.68 -39.32 2.69
CA LYS A 105 33.18 -40.71 2.60
C LYS A 105 32.03 -41.70 2.37
N THR A 106 30.96 -41.60 3.17
CA THR A 106 29.77 -42.44 3.01
C THR A 106 29.11 -42.25 1.64
N LYS A 107 29.00 -41.00 1.17
CA LYS A 107 28.39 -40.71 -0.13
C LYS A 107 29.23 -41.28 -1.28
N ALA A 108 30.55 -41.13 -1.24
CA ALA A 108 31.46 -41.68 -2.25
C ALA A 108 31.38 -43.22 -2.29
N LEU A 109 31.37 -43.88 -1.13
CA LEU A 109 31.23 -45.34 -1.02
C LEU A 109 29.89 -45.82 -1.59
N LEU A 110 28.78 -45.18 -1.20
CA LEU A 110 27.45 -45.52 -1.73
C LEU A 110 27.31 -45.26 -3.23
N GLN A 111 28.07 -44.31 -3.79
CA GLN A 111 28.10 -44.02 -5.23
C GLN A 111 28.96 -45.02 -6.00
N ALA A 112 30.08 -45.49 -5.43
CA ALA A 112 30.91 -46.53 -6.03
C ALA A 112 30.18 -47.87 -6.15
N GLU A 113 29.34 -48.21 -5.17
CA GLU A 113 28.59 -49.48 -5.10
C GLU A 113 27.29 -49.50 -5.94
N ASN A 114 26.96 -48.44 -6.69
CA ASN A 114 25.77 -48.34 -7.55
C ASN A 114 24.43 -48.81 -6.91
N LEU A 115 24.25 -48.58 -5.61
CA LEU A 115 23.07 -49.03 -4.87
C LEU A 115 21.81 -48.21 -5.21
N LYS A 116 20.67 -48.89 -5.43
CA LYS A 116 19.35 -48.24 -5.56
C LYS A 116 19.07 -47.34 -4.34
N VAL A 117 18.54 -46.14 -4.59
CA VAL A 117 18.32 -45.06 -3.60
C VAL A 117 17.58 -45.52 -2.33
N THR A 118 16.66 -46.47 -2.47
CA THR A 118 15.86 -47.04 -1.36
C THR A 118 16.69 -47.90 -0.40
N LYS A 119 17.65 -48.69 -0.90
CA LYS A 119 18.58 -49.49 -0.07
C LYS A 119 19.67 -48.61 0.53
N ALA A 120 20.19 -47.65 -0.24
CA ALA A 120 21.20 -46.69 0.22
C ALA A 120 20.72 -45.87 1.44
N SER A 121 19.45 -45.43 1.45
CA SER A 121 18.84 -44.68 2.57
C SER A 121 18.90 -45.43 3.91
N LYS A 122 18.66 -46.75 3.89
CA LYS A 122 18.64 -47.59 5.09
C LYS A 122 20.03 -47.75 5.71
N VAL A 123 21.06 -47.91 4.87
CA VAL A 123 22.44 -48.21 5.29
C VAL A 123 23.23 -46.94 5.60
N ARG A 124 22.86 -45.80 4.99
CA ARG A 124 23.55 -44.52 5.10
C ARG A 124 23.85 -44.08 6.53
N LYS A 125 22.87 -44.15 7.45
CA LYS A 125 23.08 -43.73 8.84
C LYS A 125 24.04 -44.64 9.61
N THR A 126 24.17 -45.90 9.20
CA THR A 126 25.11 -46.87 9.79
C THR A 126 26.53 -46.63 9.30
N LEU A 127 26.71 -46.37 8.01
CA LEU A 127 28.02 -45.99 7.46
C LEU A 127 28.48 -44.62 7.95
N GLU A 128 27.58 -43.63 8.03
CA GLU A 128 27.89 -42.32 8.61
C GLU A 128 28.32 -42.47 10.09
N PHE A 129 27.73 -43.41 10.82
CA PHE A 129 28.14 -43.76 12.19
C PHE A 129 29.51 -44.43 12.24
N HIS A 130 29.76 -45.42 11.39
CA HIS A 130 31.05 -46.10 11.32
C HIS A 130 32.20 -45.13 11.01
N HIS A 131 32.07 -44.32 9.95
CA HIS A 131 33.10 -43.36 9.58
C HIS A 131 33.29 -42.24 10.62
N ALA A 132 32.22 -41.81 11.29
CA ALA A 132 32.33 -40.83 12.37
C ALA A 132 33.01 -41.42 13.61
N LEU A 133 32.72 -42.68 13.94
CA LEU A 133 33.33 -43.40 15.06
C LEU A 133 34.82 -43.67 14.80
N VAL A 134 35.18 -44.16 13.63
CA VAL A 134 36.58 -44.40 13.24
C VAL A 134 37.40 -43.10 13.27
N ASN A 135 36.84 -42.00 12.74
CA ASN A 135 37.51 -40.70 12.83
C ASN A 135 37.71 -40.22 14.28
N GLU A 136 36.74 -40.46 15.17
CA GLU A 136 36.85 -40.09 16.59
C GLU A 136 37.89 -40.97 17.32
N ILE A 137 37.94 -42.27 17.00
CA ILE A 137 38.93 -43.22 17.54
C ILE A 137 40.34 -42.79 17.13
N GLN A 138 40.56 -42.56 15.82
CA GLN A 138 41.84 -42.07 15.29
C GLN A 138 42.26 -40.73 15.90
N SER A 139 41.30 -39.88 16.28
CA SER A 139 41.59 -38.60 16.96
C SER A 139 41.91 -38.78 18.45
N SER A 140 41.57 -39.94 19.04
CA SER A 140 41.73 -40.24 20.47
C SER A 140 42.91 -41.16 20.80
N GLU A 141 43.52 -41.81 19.80
CA GLU A 141 44.68 -42.71 19.95
C GLU A 141 45.98 -42.01 20.42
N THR A 142 45.99 -40.68 20.52
CA THR A 142 47.13 -39.90 21.03
C THR A 142 47.20 -39.81 22.55
N ALA A 143 46.24 -40.37 23.29
CA ALA A 143 46.18 -40.29 24.74
C ALA A 143 46.46 -41.64 25.41
N ASP A 144 47.69 -41.83 25.86
CA ASP A 144 48.11 -42.97 26.68
C ASP A 144 47.34 -42.98 28.01
N GLY A 145 46.43 -43.94 28.20
CA GLY A 145 45.71 -44.11 29.46
C GLY A 145 44.51 -45.05 29.43
N SER A 146 44.37 -45.80 30.54
CA SER A 146 43.29 -46.73 30.94
C SER A 146 42.02 -46.77 30.06
N LYS A 147 41.55 -47.98 29.72
CA LYS A 147 40.33 -48.29 28.94
C LYS A 147 39.09 -47.48 29.36
N HIS A 148 38.96 -47.12 30.64
CA HIS A 148 37.85 -46.28 31.13
C HIS A 148 37.94 -44.82 30.70
N LYS A 149 39.16 -44.26 30.61
CA LYS A 149 39.38 -42.90 30.11
C LYS A 149 39.06 -42.82 28.61
N PHE A 150 39.50 -43.81 27.83
CA PHE A 150 39.21 -43.91 26.40
C PHE A 150 37.71 -43.83 26.07
N LEU A 151 36.88 -44.66 26.72
CA LEU A 151 35.42 -44.62 26.53
C LEU A 151 34.80 -43.29 26.97
N SER A 152 35.31 -42.66 28.03
CA SER A 152 34.85 -41.35 28.47
C SER A 152 35.17 -40.25 27.45
N THR A 153 36.34 -40.32 26.81
CA THR A 153 36.78 -39.41 25.75
C THR A 153 35.92 -39.57 24.51
N LEU A 154 35.63 -40.81 24.08
CA LEU A 154 34.75 -41.09 22.94
C LEU A 154 33.30 -40.60 23.18
N LEU A 155 32.78 -40.75 24.39
CA LEU A 155 31.45 -40.25 24.76
C LEU A 155 31.41 -38.72 24.90
N ALA A 156 32.56 -38.09 25.09
CA ALA A 156 32.76 -36.65 25.09
C ALA A 156 33.13 -36.08 23.70
N GLY A 157 33.39 -36.92 22.71
CA GLY A 157 33.83 -36.52 21.37
C GLY A 157 32.92 -35.51 20.66
N GLU A 158 33.53 -34.57 19.94
CA GLU A 158 32.81 -33.51 19.21
C GLU A 158 32.23 -34.01 17.88
N VAL A 159 32.89 -34.96 17.21
CA VAL A 159 32.44 -35.46 15.90
C VAL A 159 31.10 -36.18 16.09
N LEU A 160 31.00 -37.12 17.04
CA LEU A 160 29.74 -37.81 17.30
C LEU A 160 28.60 -36.90 17.80
N ARG A 161 28.91 -35.79 18.49
CA ARG A 161 27.92 -34.76 18.86
C ARG A 161 27.41 -34.00 17.65
N ASN A 162 28.31 -33.55 16.78
CA ASN A 162 27.99 -32.76 15.58
C ASN A 162 27.09 -33.54 14.61
N TYR A 163 27.27 -34.87 14.53
CA TYR A 163 26.43 -35.77 13.73
C TYR A 163 25.20 -36.32 14.49
N ARG A 164 24.99 -35.96 15.76
CA ARG A 164 23.89 -36.43 16.64
C ARG A 164 23.86 -37.94 16.86
N LEU A 165 25.02 -38.60 16.82
CA LEU A 165 25.16 -40.06 16.88
C LEU A 165 25.53 -40.60 18.26
N LEU A 166 25.79 -39.72 19.24
CA LEU A 166 26.06 -40.13 20.63
C LEU A 166 24.96 -41.01 21.25
N SER A 167 23.69 -40.77 20.92
CA SER A 167 22.59 -41.58 21.42
C SER A 167 22.61 -43.01 20.89
N ARG A 168 23.14 -43.20 19.67
CA ARG A 168 23.37 -44.51 19.07
C ARG A 168 24.59 -45.18 19.72
N LEU A 169 25.71 -44.47 19.85
CA LEU A 169 26.90 -45.00 20.55
C LEU A 169 26.58 -45.46 21.97
N ARG A 170 25.84 -44.65 22.76
CA ARG A 170 25.45 -45.02 24.13
C ARG A 170 24.59 -46.28 24.19
N ARG A 171 23.79 -46.54 23.15
CA ARG A 171 22.95 -47.75 23.05
C ARG A 171 23.80 -48.96 22.72
N GLU A 172 24.67 -48.86 21.72
CA GLU A 172 25.58 -49.95 21.32
C GLU A 172 26.60 -50.27 22.41
N ALA A 173 27.12 -49.25 23.11
CA ALA A 173 28.06 -49.40 24.22
C ALA A 173 27.38 -49.71 25.57
N ASN A 174 26.05 -49.89 25.58
CA ASN A 174 25.23 -50.20 26.76
C ASN A 174 25.45 -49.27 27.97
N VAL A 175 25.79 -48.00 27.72
CA VAL A 175 26.05 -47.01 28.77
C VAL A 175 24.73 -46.37 29.19
N ARG A 176 24.23 -46.76 30.37
CA ARG A 176 23.03 -46.18 30.98
C ARG A 176 23.29 -44.71 31.35
N GLY A 177 22.82 -43.79 30.50
CA GLY A 177 22.86 -42.36 30.80
C GLY A 177 21.94 -42.01 31.97
N GLN A 178 22.32 -41.03 32.80
CA GLN A 178 21.43 -40.49 33.83
C GLN A 178 20.09 -40.07 33.22
N ARG A 179 18.98 -40.55 33.80
CA ARG A 179 17.62 -40.12 33.45
C ARG A 179 17.58 -38.59 33.53
N LYS A 180 17.24 -37.93 32.42
CA LYS A 180 17.01 -36.48 32.42
C LYS A 180 15.96 -36.17 33.49
N ARG A 181 16.30 -35.34 34.48
CA ARG A 181 15.34 -34.79 35.46
C ARG A 181 14.09 -34.36 34.69
N SER A 182 12.94 -34.95 35.03
CA SER A 182 11.65 -34.53 34.46
C SER A 182 11.47 -33.07 34.81
N TYR A 183 11.65 -32.18 33.84
CA TYR A 183 11.31 -30.78 34.00
C TYR A 183 9.85 -30.74 34.43
N ARG A 184 9.55 -30.27 35.66
CA ARG A 184 8.17 -29.98 36.08
C ARG A 184 7.58 -29.13 34.95
N ARG A 185 6.57 -29.67 34.25
CA ARG A 185 5.87 -28.91 33.22
C ARG A 185 5.36 -27.66 33.91
N ARG A 186 5.86 -26.48 33.53
CA ARG A 186 5.37 -25.19 34.07
C ARG A 186 3.86 -25.21 33.95
N GLY A 187 3.18 -24.92 35.06
CA GLY A 187 1.75 -25.11 35.24
C GLY A 187 0.94 -24.58 34.06
N THR A 188 -0.13 -25.30 33.75
CA THR A 188 -1.22 -24.86 32.87
C THR A 188 -1.67 -23.45 33.25
N VAL A 189 -1.96 -22.64 32.24
CA VAL A 189 -2.49 -21.28 32.42
C VAL A 189 -3.69 -21.33 33.38
N SER A 190 -3.74 -20.42 34.36
CA SER A 190 -4.84 -20.36 35.33
C SER A 190 -6.18 -20.26 34.61
N THR A 191 -7.14 -21.11 35.00
CA THR A 191 -8.51 -21.14 34.44
C THR A 191 -9.20 -19.78 34.56
N ARG A 192 -8.99 -19.07 35.68
CA ARG A 192 -9.49 -17.71 35.91
C ARG A 192 -8.99 -16.73 34.85
N LEU A 193 -7.71 -16.83 34.50
CA LEU A 193 -7.12 -15.97 33.48
C LEU A 193 -7.64 -16.31 32.08
N ALA A 194 -7.78 -17.60 31.77
CA ALA A 194 -8.34 -18.04 30.50
C ALA A 194 -9.77 -17.51 30.30
N ASN A 195 -10.60 -17.58 31.34
CA ASN A 195 -11.98 -17.06 31.30
C ASN A 195 -12.02 -15.55 31.13
N ALA A 196 -11.19 -14.79 31.86
CA ALA A 196 -11.11 -13.33 31.71
C ALA A 196 -10.70 -12.89 30.30
N VAL A 197 -9.74 -13.59 29.69
CA VAL A 197 -9.33 -13.31 28.29
C VAL A 197 -10.46 -13.67 27.32
N HIS A 198 -11.13 -14.79 27.52
CA HIS A 198 -12.29 -15.19 26.70
C HIS A 198 -13.41 -14.15 26.75
N GLU A 199 -13.79 -13.71 27.95
CA GLU A 199 -14.83 -12.71 28.17
C GLU A 199 -14.46 -11.37 27.52
N PHE A 200 -13.20 -10.94 27.64
CA PHE A 200 -12.71 -9.74 26.98
C PHE A 200 -12.89 -9.79 25.46
N TYR A 201 -12.60 -10.92 24.81
CA TYR A 201 -12.80 -11.06 23.37
C TYR A 201 -14.27 -11.05 22.95
N LEU A 202 -15.21 -11.41 23.84
CA LEU A 202 -16.64 -11.42 23.54
C LEU A 202 -17.30 -10.04 23.63
N LYS A 203 -16.62 -9.05 24.21
CA LYS A 203 -17.08 -7.65 24.26
C LYS A 203 -17.22 -7.08 22.84
N GLU A 204 -18.31 -6.36 22.60
CA GLU A 204 -18.65 -5.79 21.29
C GLU A 204 -17.68 -4.70 20.83
N SER A 205 -17.04 -4.00 21.77
CA SER A 205 -15.96 -3.04 21.51
C SER A 205 -14.68 -3.70 20.99
N VAL A 206 -14.46 -4.99 21.28
CA VAL A 206 -13.25 -5.76 20.96
C VAL A 206 -13.45 -6.64 19.73
N SER A 207 -14.62 -7.28 19.60
CA SER A 207 -14.97 -8.06 18.43
C SER A 207 -16.44 -7.92 18.07
N LYS A 208 -16.75 -7.92 16.77
CA LYS A 208 -18.11 -7.82 16.24
C LYS A 208 -18.55 -9.15 15.65
N ILE A 209 -19.84 -9.47 15.77
CA ILE A 209 -20.44 -10.65 15.18
C ILE A 209 -20.65 -10.41 13.68
N CYS A 210 -20.31 -11.39 12.84
CA CYS A 210 -20.63 -11.33 11.41
C CYS A 210 -22.13 -11.60 11.21
N PRO A 211 -22.84 -10.81 10.39
CA PRO A 211 -24.29 -10.88 10.27
C PRO A 211 -24.80 -12.07 9.43
N GLY A 212 -23.95 -12.72 8.64
CA GLY A 212 -24.37 -13.80 7.75
C GLY A 212 -24.74 -15.08 8.47
N LYS A 213 -25.90 -15.69 8.12
CA LYS A 213 -26.31 -17.01 8.64
C LYS A 213 -25.30 -18.13 8.32
N LYS A 214 -24.53 -17.98 7.23
CA LYS A 214 -23.47 -18.91 6.81
C LYS A 214 -22.07 -18.52 7.33
N ASP A 215 -21.96 -17.43 8.08
CA ASP A 215 -20.68 -16.99 8.67
C ASP A 215 -20.40 -17.74 9.98
N THR A 216 -20.34 -19.08 9.92
CA THR A 216 -20.02 -19.94 11.06
C THR A 216 -18.63 -20.56 10.91
N ILE A 217 -18.01 -20.93 12.03
CA ILE A 217 -16.71 -21.62 12.07
C ILE A 217 -16.86 -22.90 12.89
N THR A 218 -16.46 -24.01 12.30
CA THR A 218 -16.52 -25.34 12.92
C THR A 218 -15.12 -25.87 13.16
N ARG A 219 -14.85 -26.27 14.41
CA ARG A 219 -13.61 -26.98 14.79
C ARG A 219 -13.88 -28.07 15.81
N TYR A 220 -14.67 -27.73 16.83
CA TYR A 220 -15.17 -28.67 17.85
C TYR A 220 -16.70 -28.58 17.97
N LYS A 221 -17.23 -27.36 17.88
CA LYS A 221 -18.64 -27.03 17.78
C LYS A 221 -18.79 -25.90 16.76
N GLU A 222 -19.94 -25.83 16.10
CA GLU A 222 -20.27 -24.71 15.22
C GLU A 222 -20.53 -23.45 16.06
N LYS A 223 -19.86 -22.35 15.71
CA LYS A 223 -19.99 -21.06 16.39
C LYS A 223 -20.07 -19.94 15.35
N GLN A 224 -20.88 -18.93 15.62
CA GLN A 224 -20.96 -17.72 14.79
C GLN A 224 -19.59 -17.02 14.75
N ARG A 225 -19.13 -16.67 13.55
CA ARG A 225 -17.86 -15.97 13.34
C ARG A 225 -17.92 -14.59 13.96
N ARG A 226 -16.83 -14.24 14.66
CA ARG A 226 -16.57 -12.89 15.15
C ARG A 226 -15.29 -12.33 14.56
N VAL A 227 -15.28 -11.04 14.29
CA VAL A 227 -14.16 -10.32 13.69
C VAL A 227 -13.62 -9.29 14.68
N LEU A 228 -12.30 -9.26 14.86
CA LEU A 228 -11.63 -8.28 15.72
C LEU A 228 -11.77 -6.86 15.16
N THR A 229 -12.00 -5.89 16.06
CA THR A 229 -12.12 -4.47 15.69
C THR A 229 -10.77 -3.79 15.48
N ASP A 230 -9.72 -4.29 16.13
CA ASP A 230 -8.39 -3.68 16.18
C ASP A 230 -7.30 -4.77 16.09
N THR A 231 -6.04 -4.35 15.98
CA THR A 231 -4.88 -5.25 16.00
C THR A 231 -4.75 -5.93 17.37
N LEU A 232 -4.30 -7.18 17.36
CA LEU A 232 -4.09 -7.96 18.59
C LEU A 232 -3.16 -7.25 19.59
N SER A 233 -2.16 -6.50 19.12
CA SER A 233 -1.24 -5.74 19.97
C SER A 233 -1.94 -4.63 20.73
N ASN A 234 -2.84 -3.89 20.07
CA ASN A 234 -3.63 -2.85 20.71
C ASN A 234 -4.66 -3.43 21.68
N LEU A 235 -5.30 -4.53 21.30
CA LEU A 235 -6.25 -5.24 22.17
C LEU A 235 -5.56 -5.81 23.41
N HIS A 236 -4.33 -6.30 23.29
CA HIS A 236 -3.53 -6.74 24.43
C HIS A 236 -3.21 -5.58 25.38
N ARG A 237 -2.85 -4.41 24.85
CA ARG A 237 -2.65 -3.19 25.66
C ARG A 237 -3.94 -2.78 26.39
N LYS A 238 -5.09 -2.82 25.70
CA LYS A 238 -6.42 -2.56 26.29
C LYS A 238 -6.83 -3.60 27.33
N PHE A 239 -6.40 -4.85 27.20
CA PHE A 239 -6.64 -5.88 28.22
C PHE A 239 -5.80 -5.61 29.48
N LEU A 240 -4.54 -5.22 29.31
CA LEU A 240 -3.63 -4.93 30.41
C LEU A 240 -4.04 -3.69 31.24
N SER A 241 -4.84 -2.77 30.69
CA SER A 241 -5.32 -1.61 31.45
C SER A 241 -6.37 -1.96 32.51
N GLY A 242 -7.00 -3.14 32.45
CA GLY A 242 -8.04 -3.57 33.40
C GLY A 242 -7.80 -4.92 34.06
N HIS A 243 -6.70 -5.62 33.73
CA HIS A 243 -6.42 -6.96 34.22
C HIS A 243 -4.93 -7.15 34.56
N ARG A 244 -4.64 -8.22 35.33
CA ARG A 244 -3.29 -8.62 35.74
C ARG A 244 -2.38 -8.86 34.53
N TYR A 245 -1.07 -8.69 34.72
CA TYR A 245 -0.05 -8.88 33.71
C TYR A 245 -0.12 -10.26 33.02
N VAL A 246 -0.20 -10.24 31.68
CA VAL A 246 -0.16 -11.42 30.80
C VAL A 246 0.73 -11.11 29.61
N SER A 247 1.58 -12.06 29.21
CA SER A 247 2.40 -11.88 28.01
C SER A 247 1.55 -11.93 26.73
N PHE A 248 1.95 -11.15 25.72
CA PHE A 248 1.25 -11.09 24.43
C PHE A 248 1.02 -12.47 23.81
N THR A 249 2.02 -13.36 23.90
CA THR A 249 1.94 -14.72 23.37
C THR A 249 0.90 -15.58 24.10
N THR A 250 0.79 -15.43 25.42
CA THR A 250 -0.21 -16.14 26.23
C THR A 250 -1.61 -15.61 25.92
N PHE A 251 -1.77 -14.29 25.86
CA PHE A 251 -3.02 -13.62 25.49
C PHE A 251 -3.52 -14.04 24.10
N TRP A 252 -2.62 -14.14 23.13
CA TRP A 252 -2.95 -14.62 21.78
C TRP A 252 -3.38 -16.09 21.74
N ARG A 253 -2.71 -16.96 22.53
CA ARG A 253 -3.02 -18.40 22.61
C ARG A 253 -4.37 -18.68 23.27
N LEU A 254 -4.79 -17.83 24.21
CA LEU A 254 -6.07 -17.91 24.91
C LEU A 254 -7.25 -17.32 24.12
N LYS A 255 -7.02 -16.82 22.91
CA LYS A 255 -8.10 -16.28 22.07
C LYS A 255 -9.05 -17.40 21.61
N PRO A 256 -10.39 -17.20 21.69
CA PRO A 256 -11.35 -18.16 21.15
C PRO A 256 -11.15 -18.42 19.65
N PHE A 257 -11.34 -19.66 19.20
CA PHE A 257 -11.05 -20.04 17.81
C PHE A 257 -11.98 -19.39 16.78
N TRP A 258 -13.21 -19.02 17.18
CA TRP A 258 -14.20 -18.36 16.32
C TRP A 258 -14.04 -16.83 16.24
N VAL A 259 -13.03 -16.27 16.93
CA VAL A 259 -12.67 -14.85 16.87
C VAL A 259 -11.45 -14.68 15.97
N LEU A 260 -11.67 -14.12 14.77
CA LEU A 260 -10.67 -14.02 13.72
C LEU A 260 -10.24 -12.56 13.46
N PRO A 261 -9.02 -12.34 12.96
CA PRO A 261 -8.67 -11.06 12.38
C PRO A 261 -9.55 -10.78 11.14
N PRO A 262 -9.87 -9.50 10.86
CA PRO A 262 -10.68 -9.12 9.70
C PRO A 262 -10.00 -9.54 8.38
N ARG A 263 -10.77 -10.15 7.48
CA ARG A 263 -10.38 -10.35 6.07
C ARG A 263 -10.72 -9.10 5.27
N ASP A 264 -10.20 -9.01 4.05
CA ASP A 264 -10.49 -7.88 3.16
C ASP A 264 -11.98 -7.77 2.82
N SER A 265 -12.71 -8.89 2.80
CA SER A 265 -14.17 -8.94 2.64
C SER A 265 -14.95 -8.46 3.87
N ASP A 266 -14.36 -8.49 5.07
CA ASP A 266 -15.01 -8.09 6.32
C ASP A 266 -14.89 -6.58 6.59
N ARG A 267 -14.06 -5.87 5.80
CA ARG A 267 -13.93 -4.42 5.92
C ARG A 267 -15.23 -3.79 5.41
N GLN A 268 -15.81 -2.89 6.21
CA GLN A 268 -16.96 -2.02 5.87
C GLN A 268 -16.57 -0.99 4.79
N THR A 269 -16.01 -1.44 3.68
CA THR A 269 -15.87 -0.69 2.44
C THR A 269 -16.91 -1.29 1.50
N CYS A 270 -18.07 -0.64 1.37
CA CYS A 270 -19.03 -1.03 0.34
C CYS A 270 -18.33 -1.01 -1.02
N LEU A 271 -18.23 -2.19 -1.64
CA LEU A 271 -17.81 -2.39 -3.04
C LEU A 271 -19.01 -2.41 -3.98
N CYS A 272 -20.19 -1.96 -3.52
CA CYS A 272 -21.35 -1.86 -4.39
C CYS A 272 -21.06 -0.85 -5.50
N LYS A 273 -21.62 -1.11 -6.69
CA LYS A 273 -21.47 -0.24 -7.86
C LYS A 273 -21.73 1.23 -7.51
N VAL A 274 -22.68 1.53 -6.62
CA VAL A 274 -23.02 2.91 -6.21
C VAL A 274 -21.90 3.58 -5.40
N CYS A 275 -21.42 2.95 -4.32
CA CYS A 275 -20.33 3.49 -3.51
C CYS A 275 -19.00 3.56 -4.28
N GLU A 276 -18.71 2.53 -5.08
CA GLU A 276 -17.48 2.47 -5.87
C GLU A 276 -17.55 3.47 -7.02
N ASN A 277 -18.70 3.62 -7.70
CA ASN A 277 -18.88 4.68 -8.69
C ASN A 277 -18.74 6.06 -8.06
N PHE A 278 -19.27 6.31 -6.86
CA PHE A 278 -19.11 7.60 -6.21
C PHE A 278 -17.65 7.86 -5.82
N LYS A 279 -16.93 6.87 -5.29
CA LYS A 279 -15.49 6.99 -5.02
C LYS A 279 -14.65 7.14 -6.29
N LEU A 280 -14.98 6.44 -7.37
CA LEU A 280 -14.30 6.55 -8.65
C LEU A 280 -14.60 7.90 -9.31
N LEU A 281 -15.84 8.36 -9.25
CA LEU A 281 -16.27 9.68 -9.73
C LEU A 281 -15.58 10.77 -8.90
N SER A 282 -15.58 10.68 -7.57
CA SER A 282 -14.87 11.64 -6.72
C SER A 282 -13.37 11.60 -6.97
N LYS A 283 -12.76 10.44 -7.22
CA LYS A 283 -11.34 10.31 -7.58
C LYS A 283 -11.03 10.82 -8.98
N VAL A 284 -11.92 10.70 -9.96
CA VAL A 284 -11.78 11.24 -11.32
C VAL A 284 -11.98 12.76 -11.31
N LEU A 285 -12.93 13.25 -10.51
CA LEU A 285 -13.18 14.68 -10.30
C LEU A 285 -12.05 15.35 -9.50
N HIS A 286 -11.53 14.69 -8.45
CA HIS A 286 -10.33 15.14 -7.69
C HIS A 286 -9.02 14.93 -8.44
N LYS A 287 -8.96 14.09 -9.48
CA LYS A 287 -7.76 13.94 -10.33
C LYS A 287 -7.54 15.11 -11.30
N ASP A 288 -8.20 16.24 -11.09
CA ASP A 288 -7.68 17.56 -11.48
C ASP A 288 -7.32 17.69 -12.97
N GLY A 289 -8.37 17.76 -13.79
CA GLY A 289 -8.29 18.23 -15.16
C GLY A 289 -9.68 18.33 -15.78
N PHE A 290 -10.46 17.25 -15.73
CA PHE A 290 -11.66 17.15 -16.58
C PHE A 290 -12.75 18.18 -16.30
N LEU A 291 -13.20 18.44 -15.06
CA LEU A 291 -14.30 19.39 -14.88
C LEU A 291 -13.86 20.83 -15.19
N ARG A 292 -12.70 21.25 -14.68
CA ARG A 292 -12.11 22.57 -14.97
C ARG A 292 -11.87 22.74 -16.48
N LEU A 293 -11.20 21.78 -17.11
CA LEU A 293 -10.93 21.81 -18.54
C LEU A 293 -12.21 21.74 -19.36
N ARG A 294 -13.23 20.99 -18.94
CA ARG A 294 -14.54 20.97 -19.62
C ARG A 294 -15.25 22.31 -19.53
N ILE A 295 -15.18 23.00 -18.38
CA ILE A 295 -15.73 24.35 -18.23
C ILE A 295 -14.96 25.30 -19.14
N VAL A 296 -13.63 25.32 -19.06
CA VAL A 296 -12.81 26.23 -19.89
C VAL A 296 -12.98 25.93 -21.38
N HIS A 297 -13.05 24.65 -21.77
CA HIS A 297 -13.31 24.22 -23.14
C HIS A 297 -14.71 24.63 -23.62
N GLU A 298 -15.75 24.41 -22.82
CA GLU A 298 -17.11 24.87 -23.13
C GLU A 298 -17.16 26.38 -23.35
N LEU A 299 -16.50 27.15 -22.47
CA LEU A 299 -16.38 28.60 -22.57
C LEU A 299 -15.57 29.05 -23.79
N ALA A 300 -14.47 28.36 -24.11
CA ALA A 300 -13.61 28.70 -25.25
C ALA A 300 -14.29 28.41 -26.59
N VAL A 301 -14.91 27.22 -26.73
CA VAL A 301 -15.57 26.79 -27.97
C VAL A 301 -16.84 27.60 -28.24
N ASN A 302 -17.58 27.97 -27.20
CA ASN A 302 -18.87 28.65 -27.33
C ASN A 302 -18.81 30.11 -26.84
N ALA A 303 -17.66 30.77 -26.99
CA ALA A 303 -17.42 32.11 -26.49
C ALA A 303 -18.47 33.14 -26.93
N SER A 304 -19.03 32.99 -28.13
CA SER A 304 -20.11 33.87 -28.65
C SER A 304 -21.33 33.91 -27.74
N TYR A 305 -21.70 32.80 -27.09
CA TYR A 305 -22.82 32.76 -26.14
C TYR A 305 -22.47 33.47 -24.83
N TYR A 306 -21.24 33.28 -24.33
CA TYR A 306 -20.81 33.85 -23.04
C TYR A 306 -20.33 35.31 -23.14
N LEU A 307 -20.22 35.84 -24.36
CA LEU A 307 -20.05 37.26 -24.69
C LEU A 307 -21.34 37.91 -25.19
N ASP A 308 -22.48 37.19 -25.19
CA ASP A 308 -23.79 37.72 -25.55
C ASP A 308 -24.58 38.09 -24.29
N ASN A 309 -24.98 39.36 -24.20
CA ASN A 309 -25.77 39.86 -23.09
C ASN A 309 -27.19 39.25 -23.05
N ASN A 310 -27.77 38.88 -24.21
CA ASN A 310 -29.09 38.26 -24.25
C ASN A 310 -29.05 36.85 -23.65
N TYR A 311 -28.01 36.08 -23.95
CA TYR A 311 -27.79 34.79 -23.31
C TYR A 311 -27.55 34.93 -21.80
N LEU A 312 -26.66 35.83 -21.38
CA LEU A 312 -26.30 36.00 -19.96
C LEU A 312 -27.44 36.59 -19.11
N SER A 313 -28.41 37.27 -19.71
CA SER A 313 -29.60 37.79 -19.03
C SER A 313 -30.75 36.79 -18.94
N ARG A 314 -30.63 35.58 -19.51
CA ARG A 314 -31.64 34.53 -19.35
C ARG A 314 -31.84 34.19 -17.87
N SER A 315 -33.10 34.21 -17.43
CA SER A 315 -33.52 34.03 -16.03
C SER A 315 -33.02 35.12 -15.07
N PHE A 316 -32.52 36.26 -15.59
CA PHE A 316 -32.25 37.47 -14.82
C PHE A 316 -33.41 38.44 -14.95
N THR A 317 -33.98 38.87 -13.82
CA THR A 317 -35.11 39.80 -13.81
C THR A 317 -34.69 41.27 -13.87
N GLY A 318 -33.38 41.58 -13.81
CA GLY A 318 -32.87 42.95 -13.87
C GLY A 318 -32.53 43.41 -15.29
N LYS A 319 -33.00 44.60 -15.71
CA LYS A 319 -32.52 45.28 -16.92
C LYS A 319 -31.12 45.86 -16.67
N LYS A 320 -30.07 45.04 -16.77
CA LYS A 320 -28.67 45.49 -16.68
C LYS A 320 -27.80 44.76 -17.71
N ASN A 321 -26.74 45.42 -18.13
CA ASN A 321 -25.70 44.82 -18.97
C ASN A 321 -24.93 43.78 -18.13
N CYS A 322 -25.41 42.54 -18.19
CA CYS A 322 -24.91 41.39 -17.43
C CYS A 322 -23.46 41.08 -17.81
N LEU A 323 -23.09 41.27 -19.07
CA LEU A 323 -21.73 41.03 -19.55
C LEU A 323 -20.74 41.98 -18.87
N GLN A 324 -21.04 43.29 -18.87
CA GLN A 324 -20.20 44.28 -18.18
C GLN A 324 -20.12 44.01 -16.69
N SER A 325 -21.26 43.67 -16.08
CA SER A 325 -21.32 43.32 -14.65
C SER A 325 -20.43 42.13 -14.32
N ILE A 326 -20.50 41.05 -15.11
CA ILE A 326 -19.67 39.87 -14.93
C ILE A 326 -18.19 40.18 -15.15
N ALA A 327 -17.86 40.93 -16.20
CA ALA A 327 -16.49 41.33 -16.50
C ALA A 327 -15.88 42.20 -15.40
N SER A 328 -16.69 43.01 -14.71
CA SER A 328 -16.24 43.82 -13.57
C SER A 328 -15.78 42.99 -12.36
N PHE A 329 -16.14 41.69 -12.31
CA PHE A 329 -15.69 40.75 -11.28
C PHE A 329 -14.45 39.95 -11.66
N SER A 330 -13.90 40.16 -12.85
CA SER A 330 -12.68 39.49 -13.26
C SER A 330 -11.49 40.02 -12.47
N ASP A 331 -10.60 39.12 -12.03
CA ASP A 331 -9.34 39.49 -11.35
C ASP A 331 -8.41 40.35 -12.24
N HIS A 332 -8.69 40.39 -13.55
CA HIS A 332 -7.93 41.17 -14.53
C HIS A 332 -8.52 42.54 -14.83
N TYR A 333 -9.71 42.84 -14.32
CA TYR A 333 -10.35 44.14 -14.52
C TYR A 333 -9.69 45.20 -13.64
N LEU A 334 -9.41 46.36 -14.24
CA LEU A 334 -8.90 47.55 -13.57
C LEU A 334 -9.82 48.72 -13.95
N PRO A 335 -10.56 49.33 -12.99
CA PRO A 335 -11.57 50.35 -13.27
C PRO A 335 -11.07 51.53 -14.10
N ASP A 336 -9.86 52.03 -13.82
CA ASP A 336 -9.32 53.22 -14.47
C ASP A 336 -8.67 52.96 -15.83
N VAL A 337 -8.47 51.68 -16.18
CA VAL A 337 -7.73 51.27 -17.39
C VAL A 337 -8.66 50.63 -18.42
N HIS A 338 -9.67 49.89 -17.97
CA HIS A 338 -10.52 49.10 -18.85
C HIS A 338 -11.90 49.72 -19.02
N ASP A 339 -12.18 50.17 -20.24
CA ASP A 339 -13.51 50.62 -20.64
C ASP A 339 -14.40 49.43 -21.00
N LEU A 340 -15.26 49.02 -20.06
CA LEU A 340 -16.19 47.90 -20.24
C LEU A 340 -17.31 48.19 -21.25
N SER A 341 -17.47 49.41 -21.75
CA SER A 341 -18.40 49.70 -22.85
C SER A 341 -17.93 49.07 -24.16
N LYS A 342 -16.61 48.84 -24.31
CA LYS A 342 -16.00 48.32 -25.53
C LYS A 342 -15.96 46.80 -25.54
N MET A 343 -16.57 46.20 -26.57
CA MET A 343 -16.57 44.74 -26.76
C MET A 343 -15.16 44.15 -26.91
N THR A 344 -14.22 44.90 -27.49
CA THR A 344 -12.82 44.48 -27.63
C THR A 344 -12.15 44.26 -26.26
N VAL A 345 -12.45 45.15 -25.30
CA VAL A 345 -11.95 45.06 -23.92
C VAL A 345 -12.59 43.86 -23.20
N LEU A 346 -13.91 43.68 -23.33
CA LEU A 346 -14.64 42.56 -22.73
C LEU A 346 -14.10 41.21 -23.23
N LYS A 347 -13.87 41.08 -24.55
CA LYS A 347 -13.29 39.88 -25.15
C LYS A 347 -11.87 39.62 -24.66
N ALA A 348 -11.04 40.66 -24.56
CA ALA A 348 -9.67 40.53 -24.05
C ALA A 348 -9.63 40.08 -22.58
N LEU A 349 -10.50 40.63 -21.72
CA LEU A 349 -10.64 40.21 -20.33
C LEU A 349 -11.10 38.76 -20.23
N TYR A 350 -12.10 38.37 -21.02
CA TYR A 350 -12.62 37.01 -21.08
C TYR A 350 -11.53 36.00 -21.48
N GLU A 351 -10.80 36.25 -22.56
CA GLU A 351 -9.72 35.37 -23.04
C GLU A 351 -8.58 35.23 -22.02
N LYS A 352 -8.21 36.34 -21.38
CA LYS A 352 -7.19 36.36 -20.33
C LYS A 352 -7.62 35.53 -19.12
N GLU A 353 -8.88 35.68 -18.70
CA GLU A 353 -9.43 34.89 -17.61
C GLU A 353 -9.43 33.39 -17.94
N LEU A 354 -9.89 32.99 -19.14
CA LEU A 354 -9.88 31.58 -19.55
C LEU A 354 -8.47 30.98 -19.50
N LYS A 355 -7.47 31.72 -19.99
CA LYS A 355 -6.07 31.28 -19.98
C LYS A 355 -5.55 31.06 -18.55
N ASP A 356 -5.91 31.95 -17.62
CA ASP A 356 -5.51 31.82 -16.22
C ASP A 356 -6.26 30.70 -15.50
N LYS A 357 -7.55 30.51 -15.80
CA LYS A 357 -8.36 29.45 -15.17
C LYS A 357 -8.04 28.04 -15.70
N CYS A 358 -7.22 27.90 -16.75
CA CYS A 358 -6.58 26.62 -17.11
C CYS A 358 -5.64 26.09 -16.03
N LYS A 359 -5.01 26.97 -15.25
CA LYS A 359 -4.01 26.58 -14.25
C LYS A 359 -4.68 25.76 -13.13
N PRO A 360 -4.05 24.68 -12.64
CA PRO A 360 -4.57 23.92 -11.51
C PRO A 360 -4.66 24.83 -10.27
N ARG A 361 -5.64 24.57 -9.40
CA ARG A 361 -5.91 25.34 -8.16
C ARG A 361 -6.28 26.82 -8.35
N SER A 362 -6.55 27.27 -9.58
CA SER A 362 -7.13 28.58 -9.84
C SER A 362 -8.59 28.64 -9.35
N TYR A 363 -8.96 29.76 -8.71
CA TYR A 363 -10.35 30.03 -8.32
C TYR A 363 -11.18 30.41 -9.54
N MET A 364 -12.40 29.89 -9.61
CA MET A 364 -13.36 30.15 -10.68
C MET A 364 -14.29 31.30 -10.30
N GLY A 365 -14.69 32.10 -11.30
CA GLY A 365 -15.60 33.22 -11.16
C GLY A 365 -16.96 32.95 -11.80
N MET A 366 -17.70 34.04 -12.05
CA MET A 366 -19.07 33.98 -12.53
C MET A 366 -19.18 33.41 -13.96
N TRP A 367 -18.26 33.73 -14.88
CA TRP A 367 -18.25 33.10 -16.22
C TRP A 367 -18.13 31.58 -16.14
N GLN A 368 -17.30 31.05 -15.24
CA GLN A 368 -17.18 29.60 -15.05
C GLN A 368 -18.43 28.98 -14.42
N MET A 369 -19.24 29.72 -13.67
CA MET A 369 -20.55 29.24 -13.21
C MET A 369 -21.53 29.03 -14.37
N PHE A 370 -21.52 29.93 -15.38
CA PHE A 370 -22.28 29.73 -16.63
C PHE A 370 -21.78 28.51 -17.41
N GLY A 371 -20.47 28.39 -17.59
CA GLY A 371 -19.89 27.21 -18.25
C GLY A 371 -20.21 25.91 -17.50
N LEU A 372 -20.20 25.93 -16.17
CA LEU A 372 -20.55 24.79 -15.33
C LEU A 372 -22.00 24.33 -15.54
N ALA A 373 -22.96 25.25 -15.65
CA ALA A 373 -24.36 24.91 -15.92
C ALA A 373 -24.50 24.13 -17.24
N SER A 374 -23.84 24.61 -18.29
CA SER A 374 -23.79 23.96 -19.59
C SER A 374 -23.08 22.59 -19.56
N VAL A 375 -21.96 22.48 -18.85
CA VAL A 375 -21.19 21.23 -18.73
C VAL A 375 -21.95 20.15 -17.95
N LEU A 376 -22.69 20.55 -16.92
CA LEU A 376 -23.56 19.66 -16.14
C LEU A 376 -24.92 19.40 -16.79
N GLN A 377 -25.27 20.19 -17.82
CA GLN A 377 -26.54 20.11 -18.54
C GLN A 377 -27.78 20.30 -17.65
N MET A 378 -27.66 21.14 -16.64
CA MET A 378 -28.71 21.43 -15.66
C MET A 378 -28.65 22.88 -15.19
N ARG A 379 -29.72 23.36 -14.54
CA ARG A 379 -29.75 24.71 -13.98
C ARG A 379 -28.88 24.80 -12.74
N ILE A 380 -28.22 25.94 -12.55
CA ILE A 380 -27.44 26.23 -11.34
C ILE A 380 -28.05 27.42 -10.62
N CYS A 381 -28.49 27.21 -9.38
CA CYS A 381 -28.83 28.29 -8.47
C CYS A 381 -27.55 28.78 -7.79
N SER A 382 -27.04 29.93 -8.25
CA SER A 382 -25.92 30.64 -7.63
C SER A 382 -26.45 31.46 -6.46
N VAL A 383 -26.06 31.10 -5.23
CA VAL A 383 -26.54 31.74 -4.01
C VAL A 383 -25.45 32.65 -3.45
N TYR A 384 -25.61 33.95 -3.62
CA TYR A 384 -24.78 34.93 -2.91
C TYR A 384 -25.42 35.28 -1.54
N PRO A 385 -24.69 35.15 -0.42
CA PRO A 385 -25.26 35.39 0.91
C PRO A 385 -25.62 36.87 1.12
N LYS A 386 -26.62 37.12 1.98
CA LYS A 386 -27.02 38.49 2.34
C LYS A 386 -26.03 39.01 3.39
N VAL A 387 -24.97 39.67 2.93
CA VAL A 387 -24.01 40.38 3.78
C VAL A 387 -24.28 41.88 3.66
N SER A 388 -24.35 42.59 4.79
CA SER A 388 -25.01 43.91 4.91
C SER A 388 -24.37 45.07 4.14
N ALA A 389 -23.27 44.85 3.40
CA ALA A 389 -22.50 45.91 2.75
C ALA A 389 -22.52 45.88 1.22
N TYR A 390 -23.07 44.83 0.60
CA TYR A 390 -23.00 44.64 -0.86
C TYR A 390 -24.34 44.14 -1.43
N SER A 391 -25.40 44.95 -1.27
CA SER A 391 -26.71 44.67 -1.86
C SER A 391 -26.63 44.51 -3.38
N GLU A 392 -25.83 45.36 -4.05
CA GLU A 392 -25.72 45.41 -5.51
C GLU A 392 -25.06 44.14 -6.05
N LEU A 393 -24.00 43.65 -5.39
CA LEU A 393 -23.34 42.38 -5.76
C LEU A 393 -24.29 41.21 -5.64
N ARG A 394 -25.08 41.18 -4.55
CA ARG A 394 -26.07 40.14 -4.37
C ARG A 394 -27.10 40.16 -5.49
N THR A 395 -27.57 41.34 -5.94
CA THR A 395 -28.53 41.40 -7.06
C THR A 395 -27.98 40.79 -8.34
N GLN A 396 -26.66 40.80 -8.56
CA GLN A 396 -26.05 40.28 -9.79
C GLN A 396 -25.64 38.81 -9.69
N LEU A 397 -25.10 38.39 -8.53
CA LEU A 397 -24.52 37.05 -8.34
C LEU A 397 -25.51 36.04 -7.74
N HIS A 398 -26.54 36.49 -7.02
CA HIS A 398 -27.61 35.63 -6.49
C HIS A 398 -28.69 35.42 -7.55
N ARG A 399 -28.56 34.37 -8.36
CA ARG A 399 -29.49 34.10 -9.48
C ARG A 399 -29.48 32.64 -9.92
N VAL A 400 -30.52 32.25 -10.64
CA VAL A 400 -30.56 30.99 -11.38
C VAL A 400 -29.88 31.21 -12.74
N ILE A 401 -28.97 30.30 -13.08
CA ILE A 401 -28.21 30.26 -14.31
C ILE A 401 -28.75 29.11 -15.14
N GLU A 402 -29.19 29.42 -16.36
CA GLU A 402 -29.66 28.44 -17.32
C GLU A 402 -28.48 27.75 -18.02
N SER A 403 -28.64 26.45 -18.28
CA SER A 403 -27.73 25.71 -19.15
C SER A 403 -28.02 26.03 -20.61
N ARG A 404 -26.98 26.08 -21.46
CA ARG A 404 -27.13 26.14 -22.91
C ARG A 404 -27.84 24.89 -23.45
N HIS A 405 -27.60 23.74 -22.82
CA HIS A 405 -28.21 22.45 -23.16
C HIS A 405 -28.75 21.79 -21.90
N LYS A 406 -30.07 21.85 -21.71
CA LYS A 406 -30.72 21.30 -20.52
C LYS A 406 -31.17 19.86 -20.78
N LYS A 407 -30.71 18.92 -19.95
CA LYS A 407 -31.11 17.51 -20.00
C LYS A 407 -32.08 17.14 -18.90
N THR A 408 -32.05 17.85 -17.78
CA THR A 408 -32.89 17.63 -16.59
C THR A 408 -33.46 18.95 -16.10
N ASP A 409 -34.62 18.88 -15.46
CA ASP A 409 -35.25 19.99 -14.74
C ASP A 409 -34.64 20.25 -13.36
N ASP A 410 -33.78 19.35 -12.89
CA ASP A 410 -33.06 19.48 -11.63
C ASP A 410 -32.25 20.78 -11.55
N VAL A 411 -32.11 21.29 -10.32
CA VAL A 411 -31.36 22.51 -10.02
C VAL A 411 -30.27 22.20 -9.01
N ALA A 412 -29.02 22.37 -9.40
CA ALA A 412 -27.89 22.32 -8.47
C ALA A 412 -27.76 23.67 -7.76
N THR A 413 -27.64 23.68 -6.44
CA THR A 413 -27.47 24.92 -5.68
C THR A 413 -26.04 25.07 -5.19
N ILE A 414 -25.41 26.21 -5.46
CA ILE A 414 -24.02 26.50 -5.11
C ILE A 414 -23.97 27.83 -4.36
N LEU A 415 -23.42 27.80 -3.14
CA LEU A 415 -23.26 28.97 -2.26
C LEU A 415 -21.86 29.56 -2.38
N TRP A 416 -21.81 30.88 -2.52
CA TRP A 416 -20.58 31.67 -2.35
C TRP A 416 -20.28 31.82 -0.86
N THR A 417 -19.11 31.36 -0.41
CA THR A 417 -18.73 31.33 1.01
C THR A 417 -17.36 31.96 1.24
N SER A 418 -17.09 32.32 2.50
CA SER A 418 -15.80 32.80 2.94
C SER A 418 -15.36 32.05 4.19
N THR A 419 -14.11 31.54 4.20
CA THR A 419 -13.48 30.94 5.39
C THR A 419 -12.80 31.96 6.30
N ARG A 420 -12.87 33.25 5.95
CA ARG A 420 -12.27 34.34 6.73
C ARG A 420 -13.09 34.60 8.00
N MET A 421 -12.48 34.37 9.17
CA MET A 421 -13.17 34.36 10.48
C MET A 421 -13.51 35.74 11.07
N SER A 422 -12.93 36.84 10.55
CA SER A 422 -12.92 38.14 11.24
C SER A 422 -13.28 39.32 10.34
N ILE A 423 -14.40 39.23 9.65
CA ILE A 423 -14.80 40.29 8.74
C ILE A 423 -15.98 41.05 9.32
N LYS A 424 -15.74 42.33 9.68
CA LYS A 424 -16.81 43.33 9.77
C LYS A 424 -17.57 43.27 8.44
N SER A 425 -18.90 43.23 8.46
CA SER A 425 -19.75 42.95 7.28
C SER A 425 -19.40 43.77 6.02
N LEU A 426 -18.74 44.93 6.18
CA LEU A 426 -18.21 45.78 5.11
C LEU A 426 -17.08 45.21 4.25
N SER A 427 -16.32 44.20 4.66
CA SER A 427 -15.17 43.70 3.88
C SER A 427 -15.27 42.23 3.47
N TRP A 428 -16.50 41.71 3.39
CA TRP A 428 -16.74 40.31 3.06
C TRP A 428 -16.47 40.03 1.59
N VAL A 429 -15.60 39.05 1.35
CA VAL A 429 -15.23 38.59 0.01
C VAL A 429 -15.34 37.07 -0.02
N PRO A 430 -16.05 36.49 -1.02
CA PRO A 430 -16.11 35.05 -1.17
C PRO A 430 -14.75 34.52 -1.62
N ASN A 431 -14.35 33.38 -1.06
CA ASN A 431 -13.15 32.68 -1.51
C ASN A 431 -13.42 31.21 -1.85
N HIS A 432 -14.54 30.63 -1.45
CA HIS A 432 -14.84 29.21 -1.64
C HIS A 432 -16.29 29.00 -2.11
N PHE A 433 -16.53 27.92 -2.85
CA PHE A 433 -17.86 27.47 -3.22
C PHE A 433 -18.26 26.24 -2.41
N VAL A 434 -19.52 26.18 -1.98
CA VAL A 434 -20.07 25.02 -1.27
C VAL A 434 -21.37 24.60 -1.95
N PRO A 435 -21.55 23.30 -2.30
CA PRO A 435 -22.83 22.81 -2.77
C PRO A 435 -23.85 22.82 -1.62
N LEU A 436 -25.04 23.35 -1.87
CA LEU A 436 -26.16 23.28 -0.94
C LEU A 436 -27.06 22.11 -1.33
N LEU A 437 -27.29 21.23 -0.36
CA LEU A 437 -28.21 20.10 -0.48
C LEU A 437 -29.51 20.47 0.22
N ALA A 438 -30.63 20.35 -0.49
CA ALA A 438 -31.93 20.47 0.13
C ALA A 438 -32.13 19.27 1.07
N PHE A 439 -32.28 19.55 2.37
CA PHE A 439 -32.79 18.56 3.30
C PHE A 439 -34.31 18.58 3.17
N ASN A 440 -34.87 17.61 2.46
CA ASN A 440 -36.28 17.30 2.63
C ASN A 440 -36.44 16.87 4.09
N LYS A 441 -37.09 17.70 4.92
CA LYS A 441 -37.60 17.22 6.20
C LYS A 441 -38.60 16.13 5.86
N ALA A 442 -38.21 14.89 6.12
CA ALA A 442 -39.08 13.73 6.03
C ALA A 442 -40.17 13.83 7.10
#